data_AF-A0A4Y7U2F6-F1
#
_entry.id   AF-A0A4Y7U2F6-F1
#
_cell.length_a   1.000
_cell.length_b   1.000
_cell.length_c   1.000
_cell.angle_alpha   90.00
_cell.angle_beta   90.00
_cell.angle_gamma   90.00
#
_symmetry.space_group_name_H-M   'P 1'
#
loop_
_entity.id
_entity.type
_entity.pdbx_description
1 polymer ?
#
loop_
_entity_poly.entity_id
_entity_poly.type
_entity_poly.pdbx_seq_one_letter_code
_entity_poly.pdbx_strand_id
1 'polypeptide(L)'
;VEYIQDTIDSYKELNGRSSHFEKVQGVNAMIRRGPLGVVLCLGPYNYPLNETFSLLIPALIMGNTVIFKPAKHGVLCISPLLRAFRSSFPKGVINIVYGRGS
;
A
#
# COMPACT_ATOMS: atom_id res chain seq x y z
N VAL A 1 13.57 2.22 -4.42
CA VAL A 1 13.35 1.05 -5.30
C VAL A 1 13.63 -0.23 -4.53
N GLU A 2 14.79 -0.37 -3.89
CA GLU A 2 15.14 -1.48 -2.98
C GLU A 2 14.02 -1.79 -1.96
N TYR A 3 13.58 -0.79 -1.19
CA TYR A 3 12.47 -0.95 -0.23
C TYR A 3 11.18 -1.58 -0.80
N ILE A 4 10.82 -1.24 -2.05
CA ILE A 4 9.62 -1.80 -2.70
C ILE A 4 9.86 -3.28 -3.02
N GLN A 5 11.06 -3.63 -3.46
CA GLN A 5 11.44 -5.01 -3.74
C GLN A 5 11.45 -5.84 -2.44
N ASP A 6 12.02 -5.30 -1.36
CA ASP A 6 12.02 -5.93 -0.04
C ASP A 6 10.60 -6.15 0.49
N THR A 7 9.70 -5.19 0.24
CA THR A 7 8.28 -5.31 0.59
C THR A 7 7.61 -6.45 -0.19
N ILE A 8 7.88 -6.55 -1.50
CA ILE A 8 7.33 -7.61 -2.36
C ILE A 8 7.81 -8.98 -1.85
N ASP A 9 9.10 -9.11 -1.56
CA ASP A 9 9.66 -10.38 -1.14
C ASP A 9 9.20 -10.77 0.27
N SER A 10 9.09 -9.80 1.18
CA SER A 10 8.44 -9.98 2.49
C SER A 10 6.99 -10.45 2.36
N TYR A 11 6.23 -9.87 1.43
CA TYR A 11 4.84 -10.30 1.18
C TYR A 11 4.76 -11.73 0.66
N LYS A 12 5.65 -12.13 -0.26
CA LYS A 12 5.71 -13.52 -0.77
C LYS A 12 6.04 -14.50 0.35
N GLU A 13 7.00 -14.18 1.21
CA GLU A 13 7.34 -15.01 2.37
C GLU A 13 6.17 -15.16 3.34
N LEU A 14 5.46 -14.07 3.62
CA LEU A 14 4.26 -14.08 4.47
C LEU A 14 3.16 -14.97 3.90
N ASN A 15 2.92 -14.88 2.58
CA ASN A 15 1.92 -15.69 1.92
C ASN A 15 2.34 -17.16 1.83
N GLY A 16 3.62 -17.43 1.59
CA GLY A 16 4.19 -18.78 1.61
C GLY A 16 4.07 -19.46 2.97
N ARG A 17 4.47 -18.78 4.05
CA ARG A 17 4.31 -19.27 5.43
C ARG A 17 2.86 -19.55 5.80
N SER A 18 1.94 -18.72 5.32
CA SER A 18 0.51 -18.91 5.57
C SER A 18 0.01 -20.26 5.02
N SER A 19 0.68 -20.88 4.05
CA SER A 19 0.25 -22.14 3.41
C SER A 19 0.62 -23.40 4.21
N HIS A 20 1.41 -23.28 5.28
CA HIS A 20 1.81 -24.40 6.12
C HIS A 20 0.96 -24.47 7.40
N PHE A 21 0.42 -25.65 7.70
CA PHE A 21 -0.22 -25.93 8.98
C PHE A 21 0.86 -26.28 10.00
N GLU A 22 0.97 -25.50 11.08
CA GLU A 22 1.79 -25.89 12.22
C GLU A 22 0.98 -26.74 13.19
N LYS A 23 1.52 -27.90 13.54
CA LYS A 23 0.87 -28.86 14.44
C LYS A 23 1.46 -28.71 15.83
N VAL A 24 0.76 -27.99 16.71
CA VAL A 24 1.16 -27.79 18.10
C VAL A 24 0.22 -28.59 18.99
N GLN A 25 0.76 -29.57 19.72
CA GLN A 25 0.01 -30.41 20.67
C GLN A 25 -1.26 -31.09 20.08
N GLY A 26 -1.21 -31.48 18.79
CA GLY A 26 -2.32 -32.15 18.12
C GLY A 26 -3.36 -31.21 17.48
N VAL A 27 -3.24 -29.90 17.68
CA VAL A 27 -4.06 -28.88 17.00
C VAL A 27 -3.33 -28.37 15.76
N ASN A 28 -4.01 -28.34 14.62
CA ASN A 28 -3.51 -27.71 13.41
C ASN A 28 -3.87 -26.22 13.43
N ALA A 29 -2.85 -25.36 13.45
CA ALA A 29 -3.02 -23.90 13.36
C ALA A 29 -2.42 -23.37 12.06
N MET A 30 -3.08 -22.37 11.46
CA MET A 30 -2.65 -21.68 10.24
C MET A 30 -2.77 -20.19 10.48
N ILE A 31 -1.69 -19.44 10.29
CA ILE A 31 -1.67 -17.98 10.47
C ILE A 31 -1.66 -17.33 9.10
N ARG A 32 -2.69 -16.53 8.81
CA ARG A 32 -2.79 -15.75 7.57
C ARG A 32 -2.88 -14.26 7.88
N ARG A 33 -2.11 -13.44 7.15
CA ARG A 33 -2.25 -11.98 7.19
C ARG A 33 -3.15 -11.52 6.05
N GLY A 34 -4.21 -10.80 6.39
CA GLY A 34 -5.14 -10.18 5.45
C GLY A 34 -5.01 -8.65 5.42
N PRO A 35 -5.71 -7.98 4.49
CA PRO A 35 -5.77 -6.53 4.46
C PRO A 35 -6.44 -5.97 5.72
N LEU A 36 -6.01 -4.78 6.12
CA LEU A 36 -6.60 -4.03 7.24
C LEU A 36 -7.87 -3.29 6.81
N GLY A 37 -7.98 -2.91 5.54
CA GLY A 37 -9.15 -2.23 4.98
C GLY A 37 -8.79 -0.94 4.25
N VAL A 38 -9.19 0.21 4.81
CA VAL A 38 -8.93 1.54 4.24
C VAL A 38 -7.73 2.17 4.93
N VAL A 39 -6.74 2.61 4.16
CA VAL A 39 -5.50 3.23 4.67
C VAL A 39 -5.39 4.66 4.18
N LEU A 40 -5.05 5.58 5.10
CA LEU A 40 -4.72 6.97 4.76
C LEU A 40 -3.21 7.10 4.52
N CYS A 41 -2.82 7.47 3.31
CA CYS A 41 -1.43 7.77 2.96
C CYS A 41 -1.22 9.28 2.87
N LEU A 42 -0.35 9.81 3.74
CA LEU A 42 0.04 11.21 3.76
C LEU A 42 1.46 11.37 3.20
N GLY A 43 1.57 12.00 2.03
CA GLY A 43 2.88 12.28 1.45
C GLY A 43 3.56 13.47 2.15
N PRO A 44 4.83 13.36 2.57
CA PRO A 44 5.59 14.49 3.12
C PRO A 44 5.97 15.50 2.02
N TYR A 45 6.38 16.70 2.42
CA TYR A 45 6.62 17.83 1.52
C TYR A 45 7.99 17.80 0.81
N ASN A 46 8.93 17.01 1.30
CA ASN A 46 10.33 16.98 0.83
C ASN A 46 10.53 16.10 -0.41
N TYR A 47 9.90 14.93 -0.47
CA TYR A 47 9.97 14.01 -1.61
C TYR A 47 8.57 13.46 -1.94
N PRO A 48 7.70 14.29 -2.55
CA PRO A 48 6.27 14.02 -2.64
C PRO A 48 5.91 12.76 -3.46
N LEU A 49 6.80 12.29 -4.35
CA LEU A 49 6.61 11.03 -5.08
C LEU A 49 7.22 9.83 -4.34
N ASN A 50 8.51 9.89 -3.99
CA ASN A 50 9.23 8.73 -3.45
C ASN A 50 8.64 8.26 -2.11
N GLU A 51 8.45 9.17 -1.17
CA GLU A 51 7.92 8.84 0.16
C GLU A 51 6.47 8.38 0.10
N THR A 52 5.68 9.01 -0.78
CA THR A 52 4.32 8.58 -1.06
C THR A 52 4.29 7.14 -1.55
N PHE A 53 5.14 6.78 -2.50
CA PHE A 53 5.16 5.42 -3.06
C PHE A 53 5.62 4.38 -2.06
N SER A 54 6.54 4.73 -1.16
CA SER A 54 6.93 3.87 -0.04
C SER A 54 5.75 3.54 0.88
N LEU A 55 4.70 4.36 0.94
CA LEU A 55 3.48 4.06 1.72
C LEU A 55 2.39 3.41 0.85
N LEU A 56 2.17 3.95 -0.35
CA LEU A 56 1.11 3.55 -1.26
C LEU A 56 1.30 2.11 -1.74
N ILE A 57 2.50 1.74 -2.18
CA ILE A 57 2.78 0.45 -2.81
C ILE A 57 2.61 -0.71 -1.82
N PRO A 58 3.20 -0.68 -0.61
CA PRO A 58 2.96 -1.73 0.38
C PRO A 58 1.48 -1.87 0.76
N ALA A 59 0.76 -0.76 0.91
CA ALA A 59 -0.66 -0.79 1.25
C ALA A 59 -1.47 -1.53 0.17
N LEU A 60 -1.20 -1.25 -1.11
CA LEU A 60 -1.87 -1.90 -2.24
C LEU A 60 -1.48 -3.38 -2.39
N ILE A 61 -0.20 -3.73 -2.22
CA ILE A 61 0.28 -5.12 -2.29
C ILE A 61 -0.41 -5.98 -1.23
N MET A 62 -0.60 -5.43 -0.02
CA MET A 62 -1.31 -6.09 1.07
C MET A 62 -2.83 -6.17 0.86
N GLY A 63 -3.36 -5.65 -0.24
CA GLY A 63 -4.78 -5.70 -0.59
C GLY A 63 -5.65 -4.61 0.05
N ASN A 64 -5.05 -3.53 0.56
CA ASN A 64 -5.81 -2.41 1.12
C ASN A 64 -6.32 -1.47 0.04
N THR A 65 -7.39 -0.75 0.37
CA THR A 65 -7.81 0.45 -0.38
C THR A 65 -7.16 1.67 0.25
N VAL A 66 -6.84 2.67 -0.56
CA VAL A 66 -6.05 3.82 -0.12
C VAL A 66 -6.77 5.12 -0.38
N ILE A 67 -6.76 5.99 0.64
CA ILE A 67 -7.01 7.41 0.51
C ILE A 67 -5.66 8.10 0.55
N PHE A 68 -5.26 8.70 -0.57
CA PHE A 68 -3.99 9.38 -0.71
C PHE A 68 -4.19 10.90 -0.68
N LYS A 69 -3.51 11.57 0.24
CA LYS A 69 -3.47 13.03 0.32
C LYS A 69 -2.05 13.51 0.00
N PRO A 70 -1.83 14.07 -1.20
CA PRO A 70 -0.52 14.61 -1.55
C PRO A 70 -0.18 15.86 -0.75
N ALA A 71 1.12 16.10 -0.60
CA ALA A 71 1.63 17.34 -0.06
C ALA A 71 1.20 18.54 -0.92
N LYS A 72 1.01 19.70 -0.28
CA LYS A 72 0.68 20.96 -0.97
C LYS A 72 1.77 21.34 -1.99
N HIS A 73 3.02 21.18 -1.59
CA HIS A 73 4.18 21.40 -2.45
C HIS A 73 4.42 20.15 -3.30
N GLY A 74 4.50 20.31 -4.62
CA GLY A 74 4.69 19.20 -5.55
C GLY A 74 3.41 18.42 -5.90
N VAL A 75 2.23 18.95 -5.61
CA VAL A 75 0.95 18.29 -5.90
C VAL A 75 0.78 17.97 -7.39
N LEU A 76 1.35 18.78 -8.28
CA LEU A 76 1.27 18.60 -9.73
C LEU A 76 2.00 17.33 -10.21
N CYS A 77 2.98 16.84 -9.46
CA CYS A 77 3.74 15.64 -9.80
C CYS A 77 2.84 14.37 -9.83
N ILE A 78 1.70 14.38 -9.13
CA ILE A 78 0.76 13.25 -9.16
C ILE A 78 -0.11 13.23 -10.42
N SER A 79 -0.25 14.37 -11.12
CA SER A 79 -1.22 14.53 -12.21
C SER A 79 -1.07 13.50 -13.34
N PRO A 80 0.15 13.18 -13.84
CA PRO A 80 0.33 12.16 -14.87
C PRO A 80 -0.05 10.75 -14.38
N LEU A 81 0.14 10.48 -13.08
CA LEU A 81 -0.13 9.18 -12.47
C LEU A 81 -1.62 8.91 -12.27
N LEU A 82 -2.45 9.96 -12.20
CA LEU A 82 -3.91 9.82 -12.08
C LEU A 82 -4.50 8.94 -13.18
N ARG A 83 -4.03 9.14 -14.43
CA ARG A 83 -4.49 8.36 -15.58
C ARG A 83 -4.06 6.90 -15.45
N ALA A 84 -2.80 6.67 -15.07
CA ALA A 84 -2.26 5.32 -14.86
C ALA A 84 -3.03 4.59 -13.77
N PHE A 85 -3.25 5.21 -12.60
CA PHE A 85 -4.02 4.62 -11.51
C PHE A 85 -5.44 4.27 -11.93
N ARG A 86 -6.11 5.15 -12.67
CA ARG A 86 -7.47 4.90 -13.16
C ARG A 86 -7.56 3.73 -14.15
N SER A 87 -6.52 3.50 -14.96
CA SER A 87 -6.49 2.36 -15.90
C SER A 87 -6.01 1.06 -15.25
N SER A 88 -5.21 1.14 -14.19
CA SER A 88 -4.56 -0.03 -13.57
C SER A 88 -5.34 -0.61 -12.39
N PHE A 89 -6.20 0.17 -11.74
CA PHE A 89 -6.91 -0.26 -10.53
C PHE A 89 -8.43 -0.11 -10.66
N PRO A 90 -9.22 -1.01 -10.03
CA PRO A 90 -10.66 -0.84 -9.91
C PRO A 90 -11.05 0.49 -9.26
N LYS A 91 -12.22 1.01 -9.62
CA LYS A 91 -12.76 2.24 -9.04
C LYS A 91 -12.87 2.11 -7.52
N GLY A 92 -12.33 3.09 -6.80
CA GLY A 92 -12.37 3.14 -5.33
C GLY A 92 -11.18 2.49 -4.63
N VAL A 93 -10.27 1.81 -5.33
CA VAL A 93 -9.04 1.27 -4.73
C VAL A 93 -8.06 2.38 -4.36
N ILE A 94 -7.91 3.37 -5.24
CA ILE A 94 -7.08 4.55 -4.98
C ILE A 94 -7.99 5.77 -5.07
N ASN A 95 -8.12 6.50 -3.96
CA ASN A 95 -8.87 7.74 -3.87
C ASN A 95 -7.89 8.85 -3.50
N ILE A 96 -7.97 10.00 -4.17
CA ILE A 96 -7.02 11.09 -3.95
C ILE A 96 -7.77 12.31 -3.47
N VAL A 97 -7.34 12.86 -2.33
CA VAL A 97 -7.99 14.00 -1.68
C VAL A 97 -7.00 15.15 -1.56
N TYR A 98 -7.40 16.32 -2.04
CA TYR A 98 -6.62 17.55 -1.92
C TYR A 98 -7.14 18.41 -0.77
N GLY A 99 -6.25 19.09 -0.07
CA GLY A 99 -6.65 20.03 0.99
C GLY A 99 -5.47 20.53 1.80
N ARG A 100 -5.69 21.57 2.60
CA ARG A 100 -4.71 22.03 3.62
C ARG A 100 -4.82 21.13 4.85
N GLY A 101 -3.70 20.88 5.54
CA GLY A 101 -3.75 20.43 6.93
C GLY A 101 -4.02 21.67 7.78
N SER A 102 -5.14 21.70 8.48
CA SER A 102 -5.46 22.71 9.49
C SER A 102 -4.81 22.32 10.81
#